data_AF-A0A034VBC2-F1
#
_entry.id   AF-A0A034VBC2-F1
#
_cell.length_a   1.000
_cell.length_b   1.000
_cell.length_c   1.000
_cell.angle_alpha   90.00
_cell.angle_beta   90.00
_cell.angle_gamma   90.00
#
_symmetry.space_group_name_H-M   'P 1'
#
loop_
_entity.id
_entity.type
_entity.pdbx_description
1 polymer ?
#
loop_
_entity_poly.entity_id
_entity_poly.type
_entity_poly.pdbx_seq_one_letter_code
_entity_poly.pdbx_strand_id
1 'polypeptide(L)'
;AAGNTVSPVYLGRLLNSLPCSISVCRDEPLSLVSIIELSRRFSAGLWNCIQYWACCAGALSMINILSACLSLPPLLTPLMVLYLMSVPVPLIALALAHIDVDPKMMNRATGKKQTEYDTKVFGFVIWCYGCKFIAPILIMIFAYCTFMAHPIELMDIDEEKLHINLQIARIFSFLGILVHFVVISACFVHRDHSLWQRNPFRNHIWAFTCGCTLLVHVVICAVQIVLQDNYFDEACGMWPAIAFLYGGSFISLAITEICKWQEIKVNTRYQRRARLDFGTKLGMNSPF
;
A
#
# COMPACT_ATOMS: atom_id res chain seq x y z
N ALA A 1 -27.81 -10.72 51.74
CA ALA A 1 -27.31 -11.34 50.50
C ALA A 1 -28.49 -11.54 49.56
N ALA A 2 -28.75 -10.60 48.65
CA ALA A 2 -29.86 -10.68 47.71
C ALA A 2 -29.47 -11.63 46.57
N GLY A 3 -30.25 -12.69 46.36
CA GLY A 3 -29.99 -13.68 45.32
C GLY A 3 -30.21 -13.10 43.93
N ASN A 4 -29.19 -13.19 43.07
CA ASN A 4 -29.29 -12.90 41.63
C ASN A 4 -30.17 -13.97 40.96
N THR A 5 -31.50 -13.82 41.01
CA THR A 5 -32.39 -14.65 40.20
C THR A 5 -32.45 -14.11 38.78
N VAL A 6 -31.72 -14.75 37.86
CA VAL A 6 -31.74 -14.43 36.43
C VAL A 6 -33.09 -14.83 35.84
N SER A 7 -33.76 -13.90 35.15
CA SER A 7 -35.04 -14.18 34.49
C SER A 7 -34.89 -15.28 33.43
N PRO A 8 -35.78 -16.29 33.38
CA PRO A 8 -35.72 -17.37 32.37
C PRO A 8 -35.84 -16.81 30.94
N VAL A 9 -36.54 -15.69 30.76
CA VAL A 9 -36.64 -14.98 29.48
C VAL A 9 -35.29 -14.37 29.07
N TYR A 10 -34.53 -13.85 30.04
CA TYR A 10 -33.20 -13.30 29.78
C TYR A 10 -32.21 -14.40 29.40
N LEU A 11 -32.23 -15.54 30.11
CA LEU A 11 -31.39 -16.70 29.78
C LEU A 11 -31.71 -17.27 28.39
N GLY A 12 -33.00 -17.39 28.04
CA GLY A 12 -33.42 -17.84 26.71
C GLY A 12 -32.96 -16.91 25.59
N ARG A 13 -32.98 -15.58 25.81
CA ARG A 13 -32.44 -14.61 24.85
C ARG A 13 -30.92 -14.77 24.67
N LEU A 14 -30.19 -14.92 25.77
CA LEU A 14 -28.73 -15.11 25.72
C LEU A 14 -28.37 -16.36 24.93
N LEU A 15 -29.01 -17.50 25.21
CA LEU A 15 -28.79 -18.76 24.50
C LEU A 15 -29.10 -18.65 23.00
N ASN A 16 -30.18 -17.96 22.62
CA ASN A 16 -30.53 -17.73 21.22
C ASN A 16 -29.56 -16.77 20.50
N SER A 17 -28.82 -15.94 21.24
CA SER A 17 -27.82 -15.02 20.67
C SER A 17 -26.44 -15.64 20.50
N LEU A 18 -26.13 -16.75 21.19
CA LEU A 18 -24.85 -17.46 21.08
C LEU A 18 -24.46 -17.85 19.64
N PRO A 19 -25.36 -18.35 18.76
CA PRO A 19 -25.00 -18.65 17.38
C PRO A 19 -24.94 -17.41 16.47
N CYS A 20 -25.32 -16.23 16.94
CA CYS A 20 -25.39 -15.02 16.13
C CYS A 20 -24.05 -14.27 16.13
N SER A 21 -23.60 -13.83 14.94
CA SER A 21 -22.40 -12.98 14.82
C SER A 21 -22.60 -11.55 15.34
N ILE A 22 -23.86 -11.13 15.49
CA ILE A 22 -24.26 -9.82 16.01
C ILE A 22 -25.42 -10.05 16.97
N SER A 23 -25.30 -9.51 18.19
CA SER A 23 -26.36 -9.48 19.19
C SER A 23 -26.66 -8.03 19.52
N VAL A 24 -27.94 -7.65 19.52
CA VAL A 24 -28.39 -6.27 19.76
C VAL A 24 -29.30 -6.25 20.97
N CYS A 25 -29.01 -5.38 21.93
CA CYS A 25 -29.90 -5.14 23.05
C CYS A 25 -31.10 -4.31 22.60
N ARG A 26 -32.31 -4.66 23.07
CA ARG A 26 -33.55 -3.99 22.68
C ARG A 26 -33.57 -2.50 23.02
N ASP A 27 -32.78 -2.10 24.01
CA ASP A 27 -32.72 -0.73 24.52
C ASP A 27 -31.68 0.15 23.78
N GLU A 28 -30.90 -0.43 22.86
CA GLU A 28 -29.94 0.33 22.04
C GLU A 28 -30.55 0.67 20.67
N PRO A 29 -30.65 1.97 20.31
CA PRO A 29 -31.12 2.40 18.99
C PRO A 29 -30.01 2.22 17.94
N LEU A 30 -29.53 1.00 17.71
CA LEU A 30 -28.57 0.70 16.67
C LEU A 30 -29.28 0.43 15.34
N SER A 31 -29.05 1.28 14.34
CA SER A 31 -29.60 1.05 13.01
C SER A 31 -28.77 0.00 12.26
N LEU A 32 -29.42 -1.03 11.72
CA LEU A 32 -28.77 -2.03 10.85
C LEU A 32 -28.00 -1.36 9.70
N VAL A 33 -28.54 -0.25 9.18
CA VAL A 33 -27.94 0.54 8.10
C VAL A 33 -26.56 1.08 8.51
N SER A 34 -26.41 1.59 9.73
CA SER A 34 -25.12 2.10 10.23
C SER A 34 -24.06 1.00 10.35
N ILE A 35 -24.45 -0.23 10.73
CA ILE A 35 -23.56 -1.39 10.80
C ILE A 35 -23.14 -1.83 9.39
N ILE A 36 -24.07 -1.84 8.44
CA ILE A 36 -23.78 -2.12 7.03
C ILE A 36 -22.83 -1.06 6.45
N GLU A 37 -23.02 0.20 6.80
CA GLU A 37 -22.14 1.29 6.39
C GLU A 37 -20.72 1.11 6.98
N LEU A 38 -20.61 0.84 8.28
CA LEU A 38 -19.32 0.62 8.94
C LEU A 38 -18.57 -0.58 8.33
N SER A 39 -19.25 -1.72 8.17
CA SER A 39 -18.65 -2.94 7.59
C SER A 39 -18.17 -2.74 6.16
N ARG A 40 -18.91 -2.02 5.31
CA ARG A 40 -18.49 -1.68 3.94
C ARG A 40 -17.24 -0.80 3.93
N ARG A 41 -17.17 0.20 4.82
CA ARG A 41 -15.98 1.08 4.96
C ARG A 41 -14.77 0.29 5.38
N PHE A 42 -14.90 -0.49 6.44
CA PHE A 42 -13.81 -1.32 6.96
C PHE A 42 -13.32 -2.31 5.90
N SER A 43 -14.24 -2.99 5.20
CA SER A 43 -13.87 -3.93 4.13
C SER A 43 -13.12 -3.24 3.00
N ALA A 44 -13.57 -2.05 2.58
CA ALA A 44 -12.86 -1.28 1.56
C ALA A 44 -11.46 -0.84 2.02
N GLY A 45 -11.33 -0.41 3.29
CA GLY A 45 -10.05 -0.07 3.91
C GLY A 45 -9.11 -1.26 3.96
N LEU A 46 -9.60 -2.41 4.42
CA LEU A 46 -8.84 -3.64 4.52
C LEU A 46 -8.33 -4.12 3.15
N TRP A 47 -9.16 -4.07 2.10
CA TRP A 47 -8.73 -4.41 0.75
C TRP A 47 -7.66 -3.45 0.23
N ASN A 48 -7.74 -2.15 0.53
CA ASN A 48 -6.68 -1.20 0.18
C ASN A 48 -5.36 -1.54 0.89
N CYS A 49 -5.42 -1.93 2.17
CA CYS A 49 -4.25 -2.34 2.95
C CYS A 49 -3.59 -3.58 2.35
N ILE A 50 -4.38 -4.64 2.10
CA ILE A 50 -3.90 -5.91 1.54
C ILE A 50 -3.29 -5.69 0.15
N GLN A 51 -3.94 -4.89 -0.70
CA GLN A 51 -3.44 -4.58 -2.03
C GLN A 51 -2.11 -3.84 -1.97
N TYR A 52 -2.01 -2.78 -1.15
CA TYR A 52 -0.77 -2.03 -0.99
C TYR A 52 0.37 -2.92 -0.46
N TRP A 53 0.09 -3.71 0.57
CA TRP A 53 1.07 -4.64 1.16
C TRP A 53 1.57 -5.68 0.13
N ALA A 54 0.66 -6.30 -0.63
CA ALA A 54 1.00 -7.28 -1.65
C ALA A 54 1.82 -6.66 -2.79
N CYS A 55 1.49 -5.44 -3.23
CA CYS A 55 2.25 -4.74 -4.26
C CYS A 55 3.65 -4.35 -3.78
N CYS A 56 3.81 -3.93 -2.51
CA CYS A 56 5.12 -3.68 -1.93
C CYS A 56 5.98 -4.95 -1.93
N ALA A 57 5.41 -6.09 -1.50
CA ALA A 57 6.09 -7.38 -1.54
C ALA A 57 6.56 -7.75 -2.97
N GLY A 58 5.66 -7.59 -3.95
CA GLY A 58 5.96 -7.80 -5.36
C GLY A 58 7.08 -6.89 -5.88
N ALA A 59 7.06 -5.61 -5.50
CA ALA A 59 8.08 -4.65 -5.92
C ALA A 59 9.47 -4.98 -5.36
N LEU A 60 9.58 -5.33 -4.08
CA LEU A 60 10.86 -5.74 -3.47
C LEU A 60 11.42 -7.01 -4.13
N SER A 61 10.56 -7.98 -4.44
CA SER A 61 10.95 -9.19 -5.16
C SER A 61 11.47 -8.86 -6.56
N MET A 62 10.76 -8.01 -7.31
CA MET A 62 11.18 -7.58 -8.64
C MET A 62 12.51 -6.82 -8.64
N ILE A 63 12.77 -5.96 -7.65
CA ILE A 63 14.06 -5.25 -7.52
C ILE A 63 15.20 -6.26 -7.36
N ASN A 64 15.05 -7.27 -6.51
CA ASN A 64 16.09 -8.29 -6.31
C ASN A 64 16.27 -9.20 -7.53
N ILE A 65 15.18 -9.61 -8.19
CA ILE A 65 15.24 -10.39 -9.42
C ILE A 65 15.96 -9.61 -10.52
N LEU A 66 15.60 -8.34 -10.74
CA LEU A 66 16.25 -7.50 -11.75
C LEU A 66 17.72 -7.23 -11.43
N SER A 67 18.06 -7.02 -10.16
CA SER A 67 19.46 -6.89 -9.72
C SER A 67 20.26 -8.16 -10.05
N ALA A 68 19.69 -9.34 -9.80
CA ALA A 68 20.30 -10.61 -10.14
C ALA A 68 20.42 -10.83 -11.66
N CYS A 69 19.41 -10.44 -12.45
CA CYS A 69 19.47 -10.50 -13.92
C CYS A 69 20.58 -9.63 -14.50
N LEU A 70 20.89 -8.50 -13.86
CA LEU A 70 21.99 -7.61 -14.24
C LEU A 70 23.35 -8.04 -13.65
N SER A 71 23.42 -9.20 -12.98
CA SER A 71 24.61 -9.70 -12.29
C SER A 71 25.20 -8.72 -11.27
N LEU A 72 24.36 -7.83 -10.73
CA LEU A 72 24.75 -6.92 -9.65
C LEU A 72 24.69 -7.65 -8.31
N PRO A 73 25.51 -7.25 -7.31
CA PRO A 73 25.34 -7.76 -5.96
C PRO A 73 23.91 -7.50 -5.46
N PRO A 74 23.39 -8.31 -4.54
CA PRO A 74 22.02 -8.13 -4.06
C PRO A 74 21.89 -6.80 -3.33
N LEU A 75 21.04 -5.90 -3.87
CA LEU A 75 20.75 -4.62 -3.26
C LEU A 75 20.07 -4.81 -1.90
N LEU A 76 19.00 -5.60 -1.84
CA LEU A 76 18.28 -5.83 -0.59
C LEU A 76 18.66 -7.17 0.01
N THR A 77 19.30 -7.13 1.17
CA THR A 77 19.55 -8.34 1.96
C THR A 77 18.22 -8.93 2.48
N PRO A 78 18.14 -10.24 2.72
CA PRO A 78 16.91 -10.86 3.24
C PRO A 78 16.42 -10.22 4.54
N LEU A 79 17.33 -9.80 5.43
CA LEU A 79 17.00 -9.11 6.67
C LEU A 79 16.35 -7.74 6.41
N MET A 80 16.84 -6.97 5.44
CA MET A 80 16.24 -5.69 5.04
C MET A 80 14.83 -5.90 4.49
N VAL A 81 14.61 -6.92 3.65
CA VAL A 81 13.29 -7.25 3.10
C VAL A 81 12.32 -7.68 4.20
N LEU A 82 12.76 -8.55 5.12
CA LEU A 82 11.95 -8.99 6.25
C LEU A 82 11.57 -7.81 7.15
N TYR A 83 12.52 -6.93 7.46
CA TYR A 83 12.25 -5.73 8.24
C TYR A 83 11.25 -4.81 7.53
N LEU A 84 11.45 -4.49 6.24
CA LEU A 84 10.53 -3.65 5.45
C LEU A 84 9.10 -4.22 5.45
N MET A 85 8.96 -5.52 5.24
CA MET A 85 7.67 -6.19 5.13
C MET A 85 6.98 -6.47 6.47
N SER A 86 7.70 -6.40 7.59
CA SER A 86 7.16 -6.65 8.93
C SER A 86 6.85 -5.37 9.72
N VAL A 87 7.60 -4.29 9.50
CA VAL A 87 7.47 -3.06 10.29
C VAL A 87 6.93 -1.89 9.47
N PRO A 88 7.69 -1.21 8.58
CA PRO A 88 7.22 0.01 7.95
C PRO A 88 6.09 -0.22 6.93
N VAL A 89 6.13 -1.28 6.11
CA VAL A 89 5.07 -1.52 5.11
C VAL A 89 3.73 -1.84 5.78
N PRO A 90 3.62 -2.75 6.76
CA PRO A 90 2.37 -2.98 7.49
C PRO A 90 1.89 -1.73 8.24
N LEU A 91 2.79 -0.94 8.82
CA LEU A 91 2.43 0.28 9.54
C LEU A 91 1.79 1.32 8.60
N ILE A 92 2.40 1.56 7.43
CA ILE A 92 1.82 2.43 6.39
C ILE A 92 0.51 1.85 5.87
N ALA A 93 0.45 0.53 5.63
CA ALA A 93 -0.75 -0.14 5.15
C ALA A 93 -1.92 0.03 6.12
N LEU A 94 -1.73 -0.23 7.42
CA LEU A 94 -2.77 -0.08 8.44
C LEU A 94 -3.28 1.35 8.55
N ALA A 95 -2.44 2.35 8.34
CA ALA A 95 -2.88 3.74 8.33
C ALA A 95 -3.82 4.07 7.15
N LEU A 96 -3.79 3.28 6.07
CA LEU A 96 -4.74 3.36 4.95
C LEU A 96 -6.11 2.73 5.25
N ALA A 97 -6.24 1.95 6.33
CA ALA A 97 -7.51 1.33 6.71
C ALA A 97 -8.56 2.38 7.12
N HIS A 98 -8.10 3.54 7.61
CA HIS A 98 -8.97 4.64 8.01
C HIS A 98 -9.48 5.38 6.76
N ILE A 99 -10.70 5.05 6.34
CA ILE A 99 -11.39 5.71 5.23
C ILE A 99 -12.45 6.66 5.79
N ASP A 100 -12.41 7.91 5.31
CA ASP A 100 -13.43 8.93 5.59
C ASP A 100 -14.85 8.47 5.21
N VAL A 101 -15.82 8.97 5.95
CA VAL A 101 -17.26 8.79 5.70
C VAL A 101 -17.64 9.35 4.31
N ASP A 102 -17.90 8.48 3.32
CA ASP A 102 -18.47 8.85 2.02
C ASP A 102 -19.93 8.38 1.91
N PRO A 103 -20.92 9.29 1.77
CA PRO A 103 -22.33 8.93 1.60
C PRO A 103 -22.60 8.16 0.29
N LYS A 104 -21.73 8.27 -0.72
CA LYS A 104 -21.90 7.54 -2.00
C LYS A 104 -21.57 6.06 -1.88
N MET A 105 -20.95 5.62 -0.78
CA MET A 105 -20.55 4.23 -0.58
C MET A 105 -21.75 3.27 -0.47
N MET A 106 -22.86 3.72 0.16
CA MET A 106 -24.07 2.92 0.27
C MET A 106 -24.76 2.69 -1.08
N ASN A 107 -24.58 3.62 -2.03
CA ASN A 107 -25.11 3.53 -3.39
C ASN A 107 -24.24 2.68 -4.33
N ARG A 108 -23.13 2.12 -3.85
CA ARG A 108 -22.32 1.18 -4.63
C ARG A 108 -22.99 -0.19 -4.62
N ALA A 109 -23.08 -0.79 -5.81
CA ALA A 109 -23.60 -2.14 -5.95
C ALA A 109 -22.69 -3.12 -5.19
N THR A 110 -23.28 -4.06 -4.45
CA THR A 110 -22.52 -5.13 -3.82
C THR A 110 -21.94 -6.04 -4.88
N GLY A 111 -20.66 -6.39 -4.73
CA GLY A 111 -20.03 -7.39 -5.58
C GLY A 111 -20.80 -8.70 -5.51
N LYS A 112 -21.01 -9.34 -6.66
CA LYS A 112 -21.49 -10.72 -6.71
C LYS A 112 -20.37 -11.64 -6.24
N LYS A 113 -20.71 -12.70 -5.51
CA LYS A 113 -19.77 -13.79 -5.20
C LYS A 113 -19.32 -14.37 -6.54
N GLN A 114 -18.08 -14.08 -6.93
CA GLN A 114 -17.49 -14.63 -8.14
C GLN A 114 -17.20 -16.10 -7.85
N THR A 115 -17.98 -17.01 -8.42
CA THR A 115 -17.75 -18.46 -8.32
C THR A 115 -16.80 -18.97 -9.39
N GLU A 116 -16.55 -18.16 -10.42
CA GLU A 116 -15.67 -18.48 -11.54
C GLU A 116 -14.55 -17.44 -11.65
N TYR A 117 -13.36 -17.91 -12.01
CA TYR A 117 -12.18 -17.08 -12.18
C TYR A 117 -12.17 -16.46 -13.59
N ASP A 118 -12.42 -15.15 -13.68
CA ASP A 118 -12.26 -14.41 -14.94
C ASP A 118 -10.82 -13.90 -15.09
N THR A 119 -10.03 -14.59 -15.91
CA THR A 119 -8.65 -14.25 -16.23
C THR A 119 -8.50 -12.81 -16.75
N LYS A 120 -9.53 -12.25 -17.42
CA LYS A 120 -9.48 -10.87 -17.93
C LYS A 120 -9.56 -9.85 -16.79
N VAL A 121 -10.39 -10.12 -15.80
CA VAL A 121 -10.49 -9.28 -14.58
C VAL A 121 -9.20 -9.38 -13.78
N PHE A 122 -8.64 -10.58 -13.63
CA PHE A 122 -7.38 -10.77 -12.94
C PHE A 122 -6.20 -10.09 -13.64
N GLY A 123 -6.08 -10.24 -14.97
CA GLY A 123 -5.06 -9.54 -15.75
C GLY A 123 -5.20 -8.02 -15.67
N PHE A 124 -6.43 -7.50 -15.66
CA PHE A 124 -6.70 -6.09 -15.43
C PHE A 124 -6.29 -5.61 -14.04
N VAL A 125 -6.55 -6.41 -13.00
CA VAL A 125 -6.12 -6.14 -11.61
C VAL A 125 -4.60 -6.07 -11.56
N ILE A 126 -3.89 -7.08 -12.08
CA ILE A 126 -2.41 -7.09 -12.12
C ILE A 126 -1.89 -5.85 -12.86
N TRP A 127 -2.45 -5.53 -14.02
CA TRP A 127 -2.04 -4.36 -14.79
C TRP A 127 -2.25 -3.07 -14.00
N CYS A 128 -3.45 -2.87 -13.45
CA CYS A 128 -3.82 -1.63 -12.78
C CYS A 128 -3.03 -1.38 -11.49
N TYR A 129 -2.77 -2.43 -10.70
CA TYR A 129 -2.04 -2.31 -9.43
C TYR A 129 -0.52 -2.46 -9.62
N GLY A 130 -0.08 -3.32 -10.53
CA GLY A 130 1.33 -3.53 -10.85
C GLY A 130 1.97 -2.33 -11.54
N CYS A 131 1.28 -1.68 -12.48
CA CYS A 131 1.84 -0.53 -13.21
C CYS A 131 2.22 0.65 -12.30
N LYS A 132 1.56 0.81 -11.14
CA LYS A 132 1.89 1.84 -10.14
C LYS A 132 3.31 1.67 -9.57
N PHE A 133 3.79 0.44 -9.50
CA PHE A 133 5.10 0.10 -8.93
C PHE A 133 6.19 -0.09 -10.01
N ILE A 134 5.86 -0.01 -11.30
CA ILE A 134 6.89 -0.12 -12.36
C ILE A 134 7.88 1.05 -12.27
N ALA A 135 7.38 2.29 -12.13
CA ALA A 135 8.21 3.47 -12.03
C ALA A 135 9.26 3.42 -10.89
N PRO A 136 8.89 3.15 -9.63
CA PRO A 136 9.88 3.07 -8.55
C PRO A 136 10.84 1.89 -8.73
N ILE A 137 10.40 0.75 -9.29
CA ILE A 137 11.29 -0.38 -9.57
C ILE A 137 12.38 0.04 -10.56
N LEU A 138 11.99 0.67 -11.67
CA LEU A 138 12.94 1.12 -12.70
C LEU A 138 13.88 2.19 -12.14
N ILE A 139 13.34 3.21 -11.45
CA ILE A 139 14.16 4.26 -10.82
C ILE A 139 15.17 3.65 -9.84
N MET A 140 14.75 2.66 -9.04
CA MET A 140 15.64 1.99 -8.08
C MET A 140 16.77 1.26 -8.79
N ILE A 141 16.46 0.51 -9.86
CA ILE A 141 17.48 -0.23 -10.62
C ILE A 141 18.44 0.72 -11.33
N PHE A 142 17.94 1.78 -11.98
CA PHE A 142 18.81 2.78 -12.61
C PHE A 142 19.68 3.51 -11.59
N ALA A 143 19.11 3.92 -10.45
CA ALA A 143 19.88 4.52 -9.36
C ALA A 143 20.95 3.56 -8.84
N TYR A 144 20.61 2.29 -8.66
CA TYR A 144 21.55 1.27 -8.22
C TYR A 144 22.69 1.04 -9.21
N CYS A 145 22.36 0.97 -10.50
CA CYS A 145 23.37 0.96 -11.56
C CYS A 145 24.28 2.19 -11.47
N THR A 146 23.74 3.40 -11.21
CA THR A 146 24.58 4.60 -11.07
C THR A 146 25.44 4.60 -9.80
N PHE A 147 24.99 4.01 -8.70
CA PHE A 147 25.82 3.81 -7.50
C PHE A 147 26.97 2.82 -7.76
N MET A 148 26.73 1.82 -8.61
CA MET A 148 27.75 0.83 -9.02
C MET A 148 28.57 1.29 -10.23
N ALA A 149 28.14 2.35 -10.92
CA ALA A 149 28.71 2.82 -12.17
C ALA A 149 30.05 3.55 -11.98
N HIS A 150 31.11 2.76 -11.81
CA HIS A 150 32.29 2.78 -12.69
C HIS A 150 32.15 1.65 -13.75
N PRO A 151 31.05 1.58 -14.52
CA PRO A 151 30.56 0.33 -15.10
C PRO A 151 31.34 -0.12 -16.36
N ILE A 152 32.51 0.47 -16.64
CA ILE A 152 33.32 0.21 -17.84
C ILE A 152 34.79 -0.17 -17.48
N GLU A 153 35.25 0.04 -16.24
CA GLU A 153 36.58 -0.42 -15.82
C GLU A 153 36.50 -1.80 -15.17
N LEU A 154 36.32 -2.81 -16.03
CA LEU A 154 36.11 -4.21 -15.65
C LEU A 154 37.37 -4.90 -15.06
N MET A 155 38.44 -4.21 -14.65
CA MET A 155 39.69 -4.92 -14.35
C MET A 155 40.62 -4.37 -13.25
N ASP A 156 40.27 -3.34 -12.47
CA ASP A 156 41.13 -2.91 -11.35
C ASP A 156 40.41 -2.12 -10.25
N ILE A 157 39.24 -2.58 -9.80
CA ILE A 157 38.55 -1.97 -8.65
C ILE A 157 38.99 -2.68 -7.37
N ASP A 158 39.62 -1.93 -6.47
CA ASP A 158 39.93 -2.35 -5.10
C ASP A 158 38.68 -2.91 -4.42
N GLU A 159 38.72 -4.17 -3.95
CA GLU A 159 37.56 -4.85 -3.35
C GLU A 159 36.93 -4.02 -2.22
N GLU A 160 37.75 -3.29 -1.48
CA GLU A 160 37.34 -2.38 -0.41
C GLU A 160 36.42 -1.25 -0.90
N LYS A 161 36.73 -0.63 -2.04
CA LYS A 161 35.93 0.47 -2.60
C LYS A 161 34.58 -0.01 -3.12
N LEU A 162 34.56 -1.20 -3.73
CA LEU A 162 33.31 -1.86 -4.14
C LEU A 162 32.41 -2.15 -2.93
N HIS A 163 33.00 -2.64 -1.82
CA HIS A 163 32.27 -2.88 -0.58
C HIS A 163 31.67 -1.59 0.01
N ILE A 164 32.42 -0.49 0.03
CA ILE A 164 31.95 0.81 0.51
C ILE A 164 30.79 1.32 -0.35
N ASN A 165 30.96 1.34 -1.69
CA ASN A 165 29.91 1.77 -2.62
C ASN A 165 28.63 0.94 -2.47
N LEU A 166 28.77 -0.36 -2.26
CA LEU A 166 27.63 -1.26 -2.04
C LEU A 166 26.89 -0.95 -0.75
N GLN A 167 27.58 -0.66 0.35
CA GLN A 167 26.91 -0.30 1.60
C GLN A 167 26.24 1.06 1.50
N ILE A 168 26.87 2.04 0.87
CA ILE A 168 26.28 3.37 0.63
C ILE A 168 25.02 3.23 -0.24
N ALA A 169 25.10 2.49 -1.34
CA ALA A 169 23.94 2.20 -2.19
C ALA A 169 22.80 1.57 -1.39
N ARG A 170 23.10 0.59 -0.52
CA ARG A 170 22.10 -0.05 0.35
C ARG A 170 21.43 0.92 1.31
N ILE A 171 22.20 1.78 1.99
CA ILE A 171 21.69 2.77 2.95
C ILE A 171 20.73 3.74 2.24
N PHE A 172 21.16 4.33 1.12
CA PHE A 172 20.33 5.29 0.38
C PHE A 172 19.15 4.62 -0.33
N SER A 173 19.33 3.45 -0.95
CA SER A 173 18.23 2.73 -1.59
C SER A 173 17.19 2.25 -0.58
N PHE A 174 17.59 1.85 0.64
CA PHE A 174 16.64 1.47 1.67
C PHE A 174 15.70 2.63 2.03
N LEU A 175 16.25 3.82 2.29
CA LEU A 175 15.46 5.02 2.55
C LEU A 175 14.68 5.45 1.29
N GLY A 176 15.30 5.36 0.11
CA GLY A 176 14.66 5.64 -1.17
C GLY A 176 13.43 4.79 -1.43
N ILE A 177 13.49 3.48 -1.17
CA ILE A 177 12.34 2.57 -1.29
C ILE A 177 11.20 3.03 -0.38
N LEU A 178 11.50 3.38 0.87
CA LEU A 178 10.49 3.88 1.81
C LEU A 178 9.85 5.18 1.33
N VAL A 179 10.64 6.12 0.79
CA VAL A 179 10.11 7.36 0.20
C VAL A 179 9.17 7.04 -0.96
N HIS A 180 9.57 6.18 -1.90
CA HIS A 180 8.72 5.77 -3.01
C HIS A 180 7.44 5.08 -2.53
N PHE A 181 7.53 4.20 -1.54
CA PHE A 181 6.39 3.50 -0.96
C PHE A 181 5.41 4.46 -0.27
N VAL A 182 5.91 5.47 0.46
CA VAL A 182 5.07 6.51 1.07
C VAL A 182 4.39 7.35 -0.01
N VAL A 183 5.13 7.78 -1.02
CA VAL A 183 4.59 8.57 -2.15
C VAL A 183 3.49 7.81 -2.88
N ILE A 184 3.70 6.51 -3.15
CA ILE A 184 2.69 5.65 -3.78
C ILE A 184 1.50 5.42 -2.85
N SER A 185 1.72 5.29 -1.54
CA SER A 185 0.63 5.10 -0.56
C SER A 185 -0.35 6.28 -0.55
N ALA A 186 0.09 7.50 -0.87
CA ALA A 186 -0.79 8.67 -0.99
C ALA A 186 -1.90 8.45 -2.02
N CYS A 187 -1.63 7.71 -3.10
CA CYS A 187 -2.62 7.37 -4.11
C CYS A 187 -3.71 6.41 -3.58
N PHE A 188 -3.44 5.65 -2.52
CA PHE A 188 -4.37 4.71 -1.90
C PHE A 188 -5.26 5.36 -0.83
N VAL A 189 -4.88 6.51 -0.26
CA VAL A 189 -5.66 7.25 0.77
C VAL A 189 -7.07 7.58 0.28
N HIS A 190 -7.17 8.10 -0.95
CA HIS A 190 -8.43 8.43 -1.59
C HIS A 190 -8.55 7.73 -2.94
N ARG A 191 -8.83 6.43 -2.91
CA ARG A 191 -8.81 5.56 -4.10
C ARG A 191 -9.67 6.03 -5.27
N ASP A 192 -10.85 6.59 -5.00
CA ASP A 192 -11.79 6.99 -6.06
C ASP A 192 -11.62 8.44 -6.57
N HIS A 193 -10.68 9.20 -5.99
CA HIS A 193 -10.44 10.60 -6.33
C HIS A 193 -8.98 10.83 -6.68
N SER A 194 -8.70 11.61 -7.70
CA SER A 194 -7.33 12.06 -7.98
C SER A 194 -6.77 12.89 -6.82
N LEU A 195 -5.45 12.91 -6.66
CA LEU A 195 -4.75 13.73 -5.68
C LEU A 195 -5.07 15.23 -5.85
N TRP A 196 -5.31 15.64 -7.10
CA TRP A 196 -5.73 17.00 -7.45
C TRP A 196 -7.11 17.38 -6.92
N GLN A 197 -8.01 16.42 -6.74
CA GLN A 197 -9.36 16.67 -6.23
C GLN A 197 -9.40 16.63 -4.71
N ARG A 198 -8.60 15.76 -4.09
CA ARG A 198 -8.66 15.53 -2.65
C ARG A 198 -7.25 15.31 -2.09
N ASN A 199 -6.87 16.20 -1.19
CA ASN A 199 -5.56 16.18 -0.57
C ASN A 199 -5.40 14.95 0.35
N PRO A 200 -4.37 14.10 0.15
CA PRO A 200 -4.11 12.94 1.00
C PRO A 200 -3.79 13.30 2.46
N PHE A 201 -3.25 14.51 2.72
CA PHE A 201 -2.94 14.97 4.07
C PHE A 201 -4.15 15.23 4.96
N ARG A 202 -5.37 15.14 4.39
CA ARG A 202 -6.61 15.18 5.17
C ARG A 202 -6.74 13.98 6.11
N ASN A 203 -6.15 12.83 5.75
CA ASN A 203 -6.03 11.71 6.67
C ASN A 203 -4.81 11.93 7.57
N HIS A 204 -5.05 12.52 8.74
CA HIS A 204 -4.00 12.82 9.72
C HIS A 204 -3.29 11.58 10.25
N ILE A 205 -3.99 10.44 10.38
CA ILE A 205 -3.40 9.18 10.85
C ILE A 205 -2.36 8.69 9.86
N TRP A 206 -2.69 8.68 8.57
CA TRP A 206 -1.77 8.33 7.50
C TRP A 206 -0.60 9.33 7.41
N ALA A 207 -0.87 10.62 7.43
CA ALA A 207 0.17 11.65 7.33
C ALA A 207 1.17 11.56 8.49
N PHE A 208 0.68 11.40 9.72
CA PHE A 208 1.51 11.22 10.91
C PHE A 208 2.34 9.94 10.83
N THR A 209 1.70 8.82 10.46
CA THR A 209 2.36 7.51 10.36
C THR A 209 3.48 7.52 9.33
N CYS A 210 3.24 8.07 8.14
CA CYS A 210 4.25 8.23 7.09
C CYS A 210 5.37 9.18 7.52
N GLY A 211 5.03 10.32 8.13
CA GLY A 211 6.00 11.29 8.62
C GLY A 211 6.94 10.71 9.68
N CYS A 212 6.39 10.06 10.70
CA CYS A 212 7.18 9.38 11.74
C CYS A 212 8.04 8.26 11.16
N THR A 213 7.49 7.44 10.26
CA THR A 213 8.24 6.34 9.62
C THR A 213 9.43 6.90 8.84
N LEU A 214 9.23 7.93 8.00
CA LEU A 214 10.33 8.54 7.25
C LEU A 214 11.36 9.20 8.17
N LEU A 215 10.92 9.94 9.19
CA LEU A 215 11.82 10.61 10.12
C LEU A 215 12.73 9.62 10.85
N VAL A 216 12.19 8.51 11.35
CA VAL A 216 12.98 7.45 12.00
C VAL A 216 14.04 6.90 11.04
N HIS A 217 13.68 6.63 9.78
CA HIS A 217 14.63 6.07 8.81
C HIS A 217 15.63 7.09 8.26
N VAL A 218 15.29 8.38 8.22
CA VAL A 218 16.25 9.47 7.96
C VAL A 218 17.29 9.54 9.08
N VAL A 219 16.86 9.44 10.34
CA VAL A 219 17.78 9.40 11.48
C VAL A 219 18.68 8.17 11.43
N ILE A 220 18.13 6.99 11.12
CA ILE A 220 18.93 5.76 10.97
C ILE A 220 19.97 5.91 9.85
N CYS A 221 19.56 6.42 8.69
CA CYS A 221 20.45 6.69 7.55
C CYS A 221 21.58 7.67 7.93
N ALA A 222 21.23 8.77 8.60
CA ALA A 222 22.21 9.76 9.05
C ALA A 222 23.21 9.17 10.07
N VAL A 223 22.73 8.40 11.04
CA VAL A 223 23.59 7.72 12.03
C VAL A 223 24.53 6.72 11.35
N GLN A 224 24.04 5.95 10.37
CA GLN A 224 24.86 5.00 9.61
C GLN A 224 25.98 5.68 8.82
N ILE A 225 25.72 6.85 8.25
CA ILE A 225 26.71 7.63 7.50
C ILE A 225 27.73 8.28 8.45
N VAL A 226 27.29 8.83 9.59
CA VAL A 226 28.16 9.54 10.53
C VAL A 226 29.06 8.61 11.34
N LEU A 227 28.61 7.38 11.64
CA LEU A 227 29.40 6.42 12.42
C LEU A 227 30.56 5.79 11.65
N GLN A 228 30.60 5.90 10.32
CA GLN A 228 31.67 5.33 9.50
C GLN A 228 32.49 6.43 8.86
N ASP A 229 33.73 6.56 9.30
CA ASP A 229 34.73 7.42 8.68
C ASP A 229 34.87 7.00 7.21
N ASN A 230 34.84 7.97 6.28
CA ASN A 230 34.81 7.84 4.80
C ASN A 230 33.43 7.71 4.13
N TYR A 231 32.35 7.32 4.82
CA TYR A 231 31.04 7.16 4.16
C TYR A 231 30.43 8.49 3.72
N PHE A 232 30.66 9.54 4.49
CA PHE A 232 30.16 10.88 4.19
C PHE A 232 30.79 11.45 2.91
N ASP A 233 32.12 11.37 2.79
CA ASP A 233 32.86 11.93 1.65
C ASP A 233 32.54 11.18 0.34
N GLU A 234 32.49 9.85 0.40
CA GLU A 234 32.09 9.02 -0.74
C GLU A 234 30.62 9.25 -1.12
N ALA A 235 29.71 9.39 -0.15
CA ALA A 235 28.31 9.72 -0.41
C ALA A 235 28.16 11.10 -1.08
N CYS A 236 28.97 12.09 -0.70
CA CYS A 236 29.02 13.40 -1.36
C CYS A 236 29.44 13.27 -2.83
N GLY A 237 30.38 12.38 -3.16
CA GLY A 237 30.75 12.06 -4.54
C GLY A 237 29.61 11.45 -5.35
N MET A 238 28.71 10.71 -4.71
CA MET A 238 27.56 10.03 -5.33
C MET A 238 26.27 10.86 -5.33
N TRP A 239 26.35 12.18 -5.12
CA TRP A 239 25.19 13.07 -5.09
C TRP A 239 24.25 12.97 -6.31
N PRO A 240 24.71 12.71 -7.57
CA PRO A 240 23.78 12.61 -8.70
C PRO A 240 22.86 11.38 -8.60
N ALA A 241 23.40 10.24 -8.14
CA ALA A 241 22.63 9.02 -7.91
C ALA A 241 21.61 9.21 -6.79
N ILE A 242 22.02 9.87 -5.70
CA ILE A 242 21.16 10.23 -4.57
C ILE A 242 20.03 11.17 -5.03
N ALA A 243 20.38 12.23 -5.78
CA ALA A 243 19.42 13.19 -6.30
C ALA A 243 18.44 12.55 -7.28
N PHE A 244 18.91 11.67 -8.17
CA PHE A 244 18.06 10.91 -9.09
C PHE A 244 17.11 9.98 -8.33
N LEU A 245 17.61 9.26 -7.31
CA LEU A 245 16.81 8.35 -6.49
C LEU A 245 15.65 9.09 -5.81
N TYR A 246 15.94 10.17 -5.08
CA TYR A 246 14.89 10.91 -4.37
C TYR A 246 14.03 11.78 -5.29
N GLY A 247 14.62 12.41 -6.30
CA GLY A 247 13.89 13.16 -7.32
C GLY A 247 12.96 12.28 -8.15
N GLY A 248 13.35 11.02 -8.39
CA GLY A 248 12.53 10.01 -9.05
C GLY A 248 11.23 9.67 -8.30
N SER A 249 11.13 10.00 -7.01
CA SER A 249 9.87 9.85 -6.28
C SER A 249 8.75 10.72 -6.85
N PHE A 250 9.06 11.93 -7.36
CA PHE A 250 8.08 12.78 -8.03
C PHE A 250 7.60 12.18 -9.36
N ILE A 251 8.51 11.54 -10.10
CA ILE A 251 8.18 10.82 -11.34
C ILE A 251 7.28 9.63 -11.01
N SER A 252 7.61 8.88 -9.95
CA SER A 252 6.80 7.76 -9.46
C SER A 252 5.40 8.22 -9.04
N LEU A 253 5.28 9.37 -8.38
CA LEU A 253 3.99 9.98 -8.04
C LEU A 253 3.17 10.28 -9.30
N ALA A 254 3.79 10.94 -10.29
CA ALA A 254 3.12 11.30 -11.54
C ALA A 254 2.61 10.07 -12.31
N ILE A 255 3.45 9.04 -12.45
CA ILE A 255 3.07 7.80 -13.13
C ILE A 255 1.97 7.07 -12.35
N THR A 256 2.09 6.99 -11.02
CA THR A 256 1.07 6.37 -10.17
C THR A 256 -0.28 7.09 -10.28
N GLU A 257 -0.26 8.43 -10.35
CA GLU A 257 -1.46 9.23 -10.52
C GLU A 257 -2.10 9.02 -11.90
N ILE A 258 -1.32 8.88 -12.97
CA ILE A 258 -1.81 8.54 -14.31
C ILE A 258 -2.47 7.14 -14.29
N CYS A 259 -1.81 6.15 -13.67
CA CYS A 259 -2.36 4.80 -13.52
C CYS A 259 -3.68 4.81 -12.73
N LYS A 260 -3.71 5.57 -11.63
CA LYS A 260 -4.91 5.77 -10.80
C LYS A 260 -6.04 6.45 -11.57
N TRP A 261 -5.74 7.43 -12.41
CA TRP A 261 -6.75 8.08 -13.24
C TRP A 261 -7.43 7.10 -14.20
N GLN A 262 -6.65 6.22 -14.84
CA GLN A 262 -7.19 5.15 -15.69
C GLN A 262 -8.02 4.16 -14.87
N GLU A 263 -7.56 3.79 -13.67
CA GLU A 263 -8.32 2.94 -12.73
C GLU A 263 -9.71 3.53 -12.44
N ILE A 264 -9.77 4.81 -12.02
CA ILE A 264 -11.01 5.49 -11.65
C ILE A 264 -11.97 5.52 -12.84
N LYS A 265 -11.47 5.82 -14.04
CA LYS A 265 -12.26 5.85 -15.27
C LYS A 265 -12.90 4.49 -15.56
N VAL A 266 -12.15 3.40 -15.41
CA VAL A 266 -12.65 2.04 -15.62
C VAL A 266 -13.62 1.62 -14.51
N ASN A 267 -13.27 1.88 -13.25
CA ASN A 267 -14.12 1.54 -12.10
C ASN A 267 -15.49 2.24 -12.18
N THR A 268 -15.53 3.50 -12.62
CA THR A 268 -16.78 4.24 -12.84
C THR A 268 -17.66 3.56 -13.90
N ARG A 269 -17.07 3.06 -14.99
CA ARG A 269 -17.81 2.31 -16.02
C ARG A 269 -18.31 0.97 -15.50
N TYR A 270 -17.48 0.27 -14.73
CA TYR A 270 -17.84 -0.99 -14.11
C TYR A 270 -19.02 -0.83 -13.14
N GLN A 271 -18.98 0.17 -12.27
CA GLN A 271 -20.07 0.48 -11.33
C GLN A 271 -21.37 0.84 -12.05
N ARG A 272 -21.31 1.58 -13.17
CA ARG A 272 -22.50 1.87 -14.00
C ARG A 272 -23.11 0.59 -14.59
N ARG A 273 -22.28 -0.31 -15.13
CA ARG A 273 -22.73 -1.61 -15.66
C ARG A 273 -23.34 -2.49 -14.57
N ALA A 274 -22.68 -2.58 -13.42
CA ALA A 274 -23.15 -3.36 -12.29
C ALA A 274 -24.51 -2.87 -11.77
N ARG A 275 -24.73 -1.54 -11.72
CA ARG A 275 -26.03 -0.96 -11.36
C ARG A 275 -27.13 -1.30 -12.37
N LEU A 276 -26.83 -1.22 -13.67
CA LEU A 276 -27.79 -1.57 -14.73
C LEU A 276 -28.17 -3.06 -14.67
N ASP A 277 -27.20 -3.95 -14.51
CA ASP A 277 -27.44 -5.40 -14.38
C ASP A 277 -28.21 -5.76 -13.10
N PHE A 278 -28.02 -5.00 -12.02
CA PHE A 278 -28.85 -5.13 -10.82
C PHE A 278 -30.31 -4.71 -11.09
N GLY A 279 -30.49 -3.54 -11.73
CA GLY A 279 -31.82 -3.00 -12.02
C GLY A 279 -32.63 -3.87 -12.98
N THR A 280 -32.01 -4.42 -14.02
CA THR A 280 -32.69 -5.30 -14.98
C THR A 280 -33.11 -6.63 -14.35
N LYS A 281 -32.30 -7.23 -13.47
CA LYS A 281 -32.64 -8.48 -12.80
C LYS A 281 -33.75 -8.33 -11.76
N LEU A 282 -33.81 -7.20 -11.04
CA LEU A 282 -34.92 -6.90 -10.14
C LEU A 282 -36.20 -6.58 -10.92
N GLY A 283 -36.10 -5.82 -12.01
CA GLY A 283 -37.25 -5.49 -12.87
C GLY A 283 -37.80 -6.67 -13.67
N MET A 284 -36.97 -7.66 -14.01
CA MET A 284 -37.42 -8.90 -14.68
C MET A 284 -38.07 -9.92 -13.73
N ASN A 285 -37.71 -9.89 -12.43
CA ASN A 285 -38.17 -10.88 -11.45
C ASN A 285 -39.10 -10.29 -10.39
N SER A 286 -39.53 -9.04 -10.52
CA SER A 286 -40.58 -8.48 -9.66
C SER A 286 -41.93 -9.05 -10.12
N PRO A 287 -42.64 -9.82 -9.29
CA PRO A 287 -44.02 -10.15 -9.60
C PRO A 287 -44.83 -8.84 -9.56
N PHE A 288 -45.58 -8.58 -10.62
CA PHE A 288 -46.66 -7.60 -10.58
C PHE A 288 -47.75 -8.08 -9.62
#